data_AF-A0A4P5Y878-F1
#
_entry.id   AF-A0A4P5Y878-F1
#
_cell.length_a   1.000
_cell.length_b   1.000
_cell.length_c   1.000
_cell.angle_alpha   90.00
_cell.angle_beta   90.00
_cell.angle_gamma   90.00
#
_symmetry.space_group_name_H-M   'P 1'
#
loop_
_entity.id
_entity.type
_entity.pdbx_description
1 polymer ?
#
loop_
_entity_poly.entity_id
_entity_poly.type
_entity_poly.pdbx_seq_one_letter_code
_entity_poly.pdbx_strand_id
1 'polypeptide(L)' 'MTAADAVFAALGRQLRLDPAVLRQRQDESLERLGLDSQGLMRVLLDTERALGLAKSLELPDDALDSPRTLAAGVSALTGR' A
#
# COMPACT_ATOMS: atom_id res chain seq x y z
N MET A 1 8.20 -12.37 -2.40
CA MET A 1 7.73 -10.97 -2.23
C MET A 1 6.55 -11.03 -1.29
N THR A 2 6.61 -10.34 -0.15
CA THR A 2 5.51 -10.32 0.83
C THR A 2 4.41 -9.33 0.41
N ALA A 3 3.25 -9.38 1.04
CA ALA A 3 2.19 -8.39 0.86
C ALA A 3 2.70 -6.98 1.19
N ALA A 4 3.41 -6.83 2.30
CA ALA A 4 4.04 -5.58 2.70
C ALA A 4 5.03 -5.07 1.63
N ASP A 5 5.91 -5.93 1.09
CA ASP A 5 6.86 -5.52 0.05
C ASP A 5 6.14 -5.01 -1.21
N ALA A 6 5.06 -5.66 -1.63
CA ALA A 6 4.27 -5.23 -2.77
C ALA A 6 3.64 -3.85 -2.54
N VAL A 7 3.07 -3.63 -1.34
CA VAL A 7 2.49 -2.34 -0.94
C VAL A 7 3.55 -1.24 -0.93
N PHE A 8 4.68 -1.46 -0.27
CA PHE A 8 5.75 -0.45 -0.20
C PHE A 8 6.37 -0.16 -1.57
N ALA A 9 6.48 -1.16 -2.45
CA ALA A 9 6.93 -0.95 -3.82
C ALA A 9 5.91 -0.13 -4.65
N ALA A 10 4.61 -0.42 -4.53
CA ALA A 10 3.55 0.33 -5.21
C ALA A 10 3.47 1.78 -4.71
N LEU A 11 3.51 1.99 -3.39
CA LEU A 11 3.60 3.32 -2.79
C LEU A 11 4.83 4.08 -3.25
N GLY A 12 6.01 3.43 -3.28
CA GLY A 12 7.25 4.05 -3.73
C GLY A 12 7.18 4.55 -5.17
N ARG A 13 6.56 3.76 -6.07
CA ARG A 13 6.33 4.18 -7.46
C ARG A 13 5.36 5.37 -7.55
N GLN A 14 4.26 5.31 -6.82
CA GLN A 14 3.22 6.36 -6.89
C GLN A 14 3.71 7.68 -6.29
N LEU A 15 4.42 7.63 -5.16
CA LEU A 15 4.92 8.79 -4.44
C LEU A 15 6.31 9.26 -4.93
N ARG A 16 6.94 8.49 -5.84
CA ARG A 16 8.32 8.70 -6.30
C ARG A 16 9.32 8.74 -5.14
N LEU A 17 9.10 7.89 -4.15
CA LEU A 17 9.94 7.74 -2.96
C LEU A 17 10.63 6.39 -2.97
N ASP A 18 11.85 6.34 -2.44
CA ASP A 18 12.53 5.08 -2.17
C ASP A 18 11.76 4.28 -1.10
N PRO A 19 11.53 2.97 -1.29
CA PRO A 19 10.87 2.13 -0.30
C PRO A 19 11.50 2.20 1.10
N ALA A 20 12.82 2.41 1.21
CA ALA A 20 13.51 2.58 2.50
C ALA A 20 13.08 3.87 3.22
N VAL A 21 12.90 4.97 2.48
CA VAL A 21 12.40 6.25 3.02
C VAL A 21 10.94 6.11 3.44
N LEU A 22 10.14 5.43 2.61
CA LEU A 22 8.74 5.14 2.92
C LEU A 22 8.57 4.30 4.18
N ARG A 23 9.47 3.33 4.44
CA ARG A 23 9.48 2.57 5.69
C ARG A 23 9.80 3.42 6.91
N GLN A 24 10.65 4.43 6.77
CA GLN A 24 10.92 5.39 7.86
C GLN A 24 9.72 6.30 8.16
N ARG A 25 8.87 6.53 7.15
CA ARG A 25 7.65 7.36 7.24
C ARG A 25 6.37 6.51 7.26
N GLN A 26 6.45 5.24 7.65
CA GLN A 26 5.33 4.30 7.55
C GLN A 26 4.14 4.62 8.45
N ASP A 27 4.34 5.45 9.47
CA ASP A 27 3.32 5.93 10.41
C ASP A 27 2.72 7.28 9.99
N GLU A 28 3.22 7.87 8.90
CA GLU A 28 2.67 9.10 8.36
C GLU A 28 1.42 8.81 7.53
N SER A 29 0.43 9.69 7.60
CA SER A 29 -0.80 9.47 6.84
C SER A 29 -0.54 9.51 5.33
N LEU A 30 -1.26 8.68 4.58
CA LEU A 30 -1.14 8.59 3.12
C LEU A 30 -1.39 9.95 2.46
N GLU A 31 -2.35 10.72 2.97
CA GLU A 31 -2.62 12.08 2.50
C GLU A 31 -1.43 13.03 2.69
N ARG A 32 -0.73 12.97 3.84
CA ARG A 32 0.46 13.81 4.11
C ARG A 32 1.66 13.41 3.28
N LEU A 33 1.74 12.13 2.91
CA LEU A 33 2.71 11.64 1.94
C LEU A 33 2.40 12.08 0.51
N GLY A 34 1.23 12.70 0.27
CA GLY A 34 0.81 13.18 -1.05
C GLY A 34 0.06 12.15 -1.87
N LEU A 35 -0.47 11.10 -1.23
CA LEU A 35 -1.34 10.13 -1.88
C LEU A 35 -2.78 10.63 -1.86
N ASP A 36 -3.32 10.94 -3.03
CA ASP A 36 -4.74 11.23 -3.22
C ASP A 36 -5.55 9.94 -3.47
N SER A 37 -6.87 10.06 -3.58
CA SER A 37 -7.77 8.92 -3.81
C SER A 37 -7.47 8.18 -5.11
N GLN A 38 -7.09 8.89 -6.18
CA GLN A 38 -6.72 8.28 -7.46
C GLN A 38 -5.40 7.51 -7.37
N GLY A 39 -4.42 8.08 -6.68
CA GLY A 39 -3.15 7.46 -6.40
C GLY A 39 -3.31 6.23 -5.52
N LEU A 40 -4.18 6.29 -4.52
CA LEU A 40 -4.51 5.15 -3.68
C LEU A 40 -5.12 4.00 -4.48
N MET A 41 -6.11 4.27 -5.35
CA MET A 41 -6.65 3.23 -6.24
C MET A 41 -5.55 2.60 -7.11
N ARG A 42 -4.62 3.41 -7.62
CA ARG A 42 -3.51 2.90 -8.44
C ARG A 42 -2.55 2.03 -7.63
N VAL A 43 -2.27 2.40 -6.39
CA VAL A 43 -1.46 1.60 -5.45
C VAL A 43 -2.13 0.26 -5.17
N LEU A 44 -3.44 0.24 -4.93
CA LEU A 44 -4.19 -1.01 -4.72
C LEU A 44 -4.13 -1.91 -5.95
N LEU A 45 -4.41 -1.39 -7.14
CA LEU A 45 -4.34 -2.15 -8.40
C LEU A 45 -2.92 -2.68 -8.69
N ASP A 46 -1.89 -1.87 -8.47
CA ASP A 46 -0.50 -2.29 -8.63
C ASP A 46 -0.13 -3.39 -7.63
N THR A 47 -0.63 -3.28 -6.39
CA THR A 47 -0.42 -4.28 -5.34
C THR A 47 -1.11 -5.59 -5.68
N GLU A 48 -2.37 -5.54 -6.12
CA GLU A 48 -3.13 -6.71 -6.58
C GLU A 48 -2.44 -7.44 -7.72
N ARG A 49 -1.97 -6.69 -8.73
CA ARG A 49 -1.20 -7.22 -9.86
C ARG A 49 0.10 -7.87 -9.41
N ALA A 50 0.84 -7.22 -8.51
CA ALA A 50 2.09 -7.73 -7.97
C ALA A 50 1.90 -9.01 -7.16
N LEU A 51 0.77 -9.14 -6.46
CA LEU A 51 0.42 -10.32 -5.65
C LEU A 51 -0.30 -11.42 -6.44
N GLY A 52 -0.69 -11.15 -7.69
CA GLY A 52 -1.42 -12.08 -8.56
C GLY A 52 -2.83 -12.38 -8.05
N LEU A 53 -3.49 -11.38 -7.44
CA LEU A 53 -4.83 -11.56 -6.89
C LEU A 53 -5.87 -11.66 -8.01
N ALA A 54 -6.76 -12.66 -7.89
CA ALA A 54 -7.87 -12.85 -8.81
C ALA A 54 -9.10 -11.98 -8.46
N LYS A 55 -9.08 -11.35 -7.29
CA LYS A 55 -10.15 -10.49 -6.76
C LYS A 55 -9.52 -9.22 -6.20
N SER A 56 -10.29 -8.14 -6.22
CA SER A 56 -9.86 -6.87 -5.64
C SER A 56 -9.77 -6.95 -4.12
N LEU A 57 -8.85 -6.17 -3.57
CA LEU A 57 -8.65 -6.01 -2.13
C LEU A 57 -9.80 -5.19 -1.54
N GLU A 58 -10.58 -5.80 -0.66
CA GLU A 58 -11.60 -5.12 0.14
C GLU A 58 -11.00 -4.74 1.49
N LEU A 59 -10.39 -3.55 1.55
CA LEU A 59 -9.75 -3.03 2.74
C LEU A 59 -10.71 -2.13 3.52
N PRO A 60 -10.72 -2.19 4.86
CA PRO A 60 -11.46 -1.23 5.67
C PRO A 60 -10.77 0.14 5.67
N ASP A 61 -11.52 1.22 5.95
CA ASP A 61 -11.02 2.59 5.83
C ASP A 61 -9.80 2.89 6.72
N ASP A 62 -9.70 2.25 7.89
CA ASP A 62 -8.57 2.36 8.81
C ASP A 62 -7.27 1.76 8.24
N ALA A 63 -7.38 0.77 7.33
CA ALA A 63 -6.24 0.28 6.58
C ALA A 63 -5.73 1.30 5.54
N LEU A 64 -6.49 2.35 5.22
CA LEU A 64 -6.11 3.36 4.24
C LEU A 64 -5.50 4.62 4.89
N ASP A 65 -5.22 4.58 6.20
CA ASP A 65 -4.68 5.73 6.94
C ASP A 65 -3.19 5.96 6.67
N SER A 66 -2.35 4.93 6.75
CA SER A 66 -0.87 5.03 6.66
C SER A 66 -0.27 3.87 5.86
N PRO A 67 0.99 3.96 5.36
CA PRO A 67 1.66 2.83 4.72
C PRO A 67 1.68 1.56 5.58
N ARG A 68 1.82 1.73 6.90
CA ARG A 68 1.83 0.62 7.86
C ARG A 68 0.49 -0.08 7.93
N THR A 69 -0.60 0.67 8.12
CA THR A 69 -1.94 0.09 8.22
C THR A 69 -2.38 -0.52 6.89
N LEU A 70 -1.97 0.08 5.76
CA LEU A 70 -2.21 -0.48 4.43
C LEU A 70 -1.51 -1.81 4.24
N ALA A 71 -0.21 -1.87 4.53
CA ALA A 71 0.56 -3.11 4.45
C ALA A 71 -0.02 -4.20 5.37
N ALA A 72 -0.43 -3.85 6.59
CA ALA A 72 -1.07 -4.77 7.53
C ALA A 72 -2.41 -5.30 7.00
N GLY A 73 -3.27 -4.42 6.48
CA GLY A 73 -4.56 -4.80 5.91
C GLY A 73 -4.43 -5.75 4.71
N VAL A 74 -3.50 -5.46 3.79
CA VAL A 74 -3.24 -6.34 2.65
C VAL A 74 -2.66 -7.68 3.09
N SER A 75 -1.75 -7.69 4.06
CA SER A 75 -1.18 -8.94 4.60
C SER A 75 -2.26 -9.81 5.26
N ALA A 76 -3.17 -9.18 6.03
CA ALA A 76 -4.28 -9.88 6.68
C ALA A 76 -5.25 -10.53 5.66
N LEU A 77 -5.53 -9.87 4.54
CA LEU A 77 -6.41 -10.41 3.49
C LEU A 77 -5.76 -11.50 2.64
N THR A 78 -4.43 -11.45 2.49
CA THR A 78 -3.71 -12.36 1.57
C THR A 78 -3.01 -13.52 2.27
N GLY A 79 -2.92 -13.50 3.61
CA GLY A 79 -2.26 -14.55 4.40
C GLY A 79 -0.77 -14.70 4.09
N ARG A 80 -0.14 -13.63 3.61
CA ARG A 80 1.27 -13.53 3.16
C ARG A 80 1.92 -12.28 3.74
#